data_AF-A0A5P9IKR4-F1
#
_entry.id   AF-A0A5P9IKR4-F1
#
_cell.length_a   1.000
_cell.length_b   1.000
_cell.length_c   1.000
_cell.angle_alpha   90.00
_cell.angle_beta   90.00
_cell.angle_gamma   90.00
#
_symmetry.space_group_name_H-M   'P 1'
#
loop_
_entity.id
_entity.type
_entity.pdbx_description
1 polymer ?
#
loop_
_entity_poly.entity_id
_entity_poly.type
_entity_poly.pdbx_seq_one_letter_code
_entity_poly.pdbx_strand_id
1 'polypeptide(L)'
;MPYLHQPPRDLTLDVWLKQPENRISVPDDAELACMQEINLGAVDVIPEALFFRRHAGRDELWSAALNHDAPGKPREEQLATAYQQGRVAYAGSQGARATGAEILFRALTAARHGHVWPEDFREGPLITELTHHRIVGELEAEIERNRQEAEVQSQAPILVLARRLGLRPEPAGRSPSTWYADCPGKSHRLMVSSRSDQFGCGYCRVKGGTAELEALAHQRKGDCS
;
A
#
# COMPACT_ATOMS: atom_id res chain seq x y z
N MET A 1 13.90 13.08 13.74
CA MET A 1 12.53 12.92 14.28
C MET A 1 12.18 11.44 14.18
N PRO A 2 11.87 10.75 15.28
CA PRO A 2 11.61 9.31 15.23
C PRO A 2 10.31 9.04 14.48
N TYR A 3 10.32 8.05 13.59
CA TYR A 3 9.13 7.49 12.95
C TYR A 3 8.09 7.17 14.03
N LEU A 4 6.95 7.85 14.00
CA LEU A 4 6.01 7.90 15.13
C LEU A 4 5.48 6.53 15.55
N HIS A 5 5.51 5.50 14.71
CA HIS A 5 5.37 4.12 15.12
C HIS A 5 6.22 3.23 14.22
N GLN A 6 7.30 2.64 14.76
CA GLN A 6 7.91 1.49 14.10
C GLN A 6 6.90 0.35 14.13
N PRO A 7 6.55 -0.27 12.99
CA PRO A 7 5.67 -1.41 12.99
C PRO A 7 6.24 -2.54 13.87
N PRO A 8 5.38 -3.44 14.39
CA PRO A 8 5.83 -4.62 15.10
C PRO A 8 6.91 -5.36 14.29
N ARG A 9 7.96 -5.85 14.97
CA ARG A 9 9.08 -6.54 14.30
C ARG A 9 8.64 -7.81 13.56
N ASP A 10 7.52 -8.38 13.97
CA ASP A 10 6.90 -9.58 13.42
C ASP A 10 5.67 -9.27 12.54
N LEU A 11 5.48 -8.01 12.15
CA LEU A 11 4.42 -7.61 11.23
C LEU A 11 4.56 -8.36 9.89
N THR A 12 3.48 -9.04 9.51
CA THR A 12 3.33 -9.64 8.18
C THR A 12 2.18 -8.97 7.43
N LEU A 13 2.37 -8.78 6.13
CA LEU A 13 1.42 -8.15 5.23
C LEU A 13 1.16 -9.03 4.01
N ASP A 14 -0.11 -9.22 3.68
CA ASP A 14 -0.58 -9.79 2.43
C ASP A 14 -1.73 -8.95 1.84
N VAL A 15 -1.42 -7.67 1.61
CA VAL A 15 -2.41 -6.65 1.24
C VAL A 15 -3.12 -6.89 -0.09
N TRP A 16 -2.59 -7.83 -0.89
CA TRP A 16 -3.12 -8.26 -2.19
C TRP A 16 -3.61 -9.70 -2.18
N LEU A 17 -3.64 -10.34 -1.00
CA LEU A 17 -4.09 -11.71 -0.79
C LEU A 17 -3.43 -12.70 -1.77
N LYS A 18 -2.12 -12.58 -1.95
CA LYS A 18 -1.35 -13.45 -2.83
C LYS A 18 -1.19 -14.85 -2.23
N GLN A 19 -1.15 -14.96 -0.90
CA GLN A 19 -1.00 -16.24 -0.22
C GLN A 19 -2.36 -16.96 -0.16
N PRO A 20 -2.46 -18.21 -0.66
CA PRO A 20 -3.71 -18.97 -0.65
C PRO A 20 -4.30 -19.14 0.76
N GLU A 21 -3.46 -19.32 1.78
CA GLU A 21 -3.88 -19.47 3.17
C GLU A 21 -4.53 -18.22 3.77
N ASN A 22 -4.31 -17.05 3.17
CA ASN A 22 -4.94 -15.80 3.57
C ASN A 22 -6.23 -15.51 2.78
N ARG A 23 -6.46 -16.20 1.66
CA ARG A 23 -7.67 -16.10 0.82
C ARG A 23 -8.79 -17.00 1.34
N ILE A 24 -9.12 -16.82 2.61
CA ILE A 24 -10.22 -17.53 3.28
C ILE A 24 -11.20 -16.52 3.85
N SER A 25 -12.41 -16.99 4.14
CA SER A 25 -13.47 -16.14 4.68
C SER A 25 -13.07 -15.50 6.01
N VAL A 26 -13.60 -14.30 6.25
CA VAL A 26 -13.42 -13.60 7.53
C VAL A 26 -13.93 -14.48 8.68
N PRO A 27 -13.13 -14.75 9.72
CA PRO A 27 -13.54 -15.58 10.85
C PRO A 27 -14.78 -15.03 11.57
N ASP A 28 -15.65 -15.91 12.06
CA ASP A 28 -16.89 -15.52 12.74
C ASP A 28 -16.67 -14.79 14.08
N ASP A 29 -15.52 -15.04 14.72
CA ASP A 29 -15.09 -14.37 15.93
C ASP A 29 -14.30 -13.07 15.67
N ALA A 30 -14.13 -12.67 14.40
CA ALA A 30 -13.56 -11.38 14.05
C ALA A 30 -14.63 -10.28 14.17
N GLU A 31 -14.34 -9.24 14.94
CA GLU A 31 -15.23 -8.10 15.12
C GLU A 31 -14.96 -7.02 14.06
N LEU A 32 -15.94 -6.18 13.74
CA LEU A 32 -15.72 -5.05 12.85
C LEU A 32 -14.69 -4.09 13.47
N ALA A 33 -13.63 -3.77 12.72
CA ALA A 33 -12.68 -2.73 13.11
C ALA A 33 -13.18 -1.37 12.64
N CYS A 34 -13.43 -1.25 11.33
CA CYS A 34 -14.14 -0.16 10.68
C CYS A 34 -14.63 -0.58 9.30
N MET A 35 -15.60 0.17 8.77
CA MET A 35 -15.98 0.23 7.38
C MET A 35 -15.55 1.59 6.82
N GLN A 36 -15.01 1.58 5.62
CA GLN A 36 -14.52 2.76 4.91
C GLN A 36 -14.83 2.64 3.42
N GLU A 37 -14.69 3.73 2.69
CA GLU A 37 -14.59 3.71 1.24
C GLU A 37 -13.13 3.71 0.83
N ILE A 38 -12.81 2.93 -0.19
CA ILE A 38 -11.46 2.86 -0.75
C ILE A 38 -11.48 3.21 -2.23
N ASN A 39 -10.58 4.10 -2.62
CA ASN A 39 -10.33 4.46 -4.01
C ASN A 39 -9.35 3.46 -4.63
N LEU A 40 -9.76 2.75 -5.67
CA LEU A 40 -8.97 1.75 -6.39
C LEU A 40 -8.15 2.39 -7.53
N GLY A 41 -7.36 3.41 -7.22
CA GLY A 41 -6.46 4.03 -8.19
C GLY A 41 -7.21 4.72 -9.34
N ALA A 42 -8.26 5.48 -9.01
CA ALA A 42 -9.15 6.20 -9.92
C ALA A 42 -10.00 5.32 -10.86
N VAL A 43 -10.12 4.01 -10.57
CA VAL A 43 -11.01 3.10 -11.30
C VAL A 43 -12.42 3.11 -10.72
N ASP A 44 -12.53 2.96 -9.40
CA ASP A 44 -13.79 2.94 -8.66
C ASP A 44 -13.53 3.30 -7.19
N VAL A 45 -14.58 3.71 -6.48
CA VAL A 45 -14.58 3.90 -5.02
C VAL A 45 -15.54 2.87 -4.44
N ILE A 46 -15.02 1.88 -3.73
CA ILE A 46 -15.84 0.78 -3.20
C ILE A 46 -15.85 0.75 -1.68
N PRO A 47 -16.92 0.25 -1.05
CA PRO A 47 -16.91 -0.02 0.38
C PRO A 47 -15.95 -1.17 0.73
N GLU A 48 -15.18 -0.99 1.80
CA GLU A 48 -14.35 -2.02 2.42
C GLU A 48 -14.71 -2.15 3.91
N ALA A 49 -15.01 -3.38 4.33
CA ALA A 49 -15.10 -3.71 5.75
C ALA A 49 -13.78 -4.33 6.22
N LEU A 50 -13.21 -3.75 7.28
CA LEU A 50 -12.05 -4.28 7.97
C LEU A 50 -12.51 -4.94 9.28
N PHE A 51 -12.04 -6.16 9.52
CA PHE A 51 -12.35 -6.93 10.72
C PHE A 51 -11.07 -7.21 11.51
N PHE A 52 -11.16 -7.11 12.82
CA PHE A 52 -10.07 -7.37 13.74
C PHE A 52 -10.33 -8.66 14.51
N ARG A 53 -9.28 -9.48 14.62
CA ARG A 53 -9.30 -10.69 15.44
C ARG A 53 -8.05 -10.75 16.29
N ARG A 54 -8.22 -11.00 17.59
CA ARG A 54 -7.12 -11.34 18.50
C ARG A 54 -7.23 -12.82 18.88
N HIS A 55 -6.25 -13.62 18.48
CA HIS A 55 -6.24 -15.07 18.71
C HIS A 55 -4.83 -15.55 19.06
N ALA A 56 -4.71 -16.29 20.18
CA ALA A 56 -3.44 -16.87 20.63
C ALA A 56 -2.27 -15.86 20.72
N GLY A 57 -2.53 -14.65 21.24
CA GLY A 57 -1.52 -13.60 21.37
C GLY A 57 -1.08 -12.95 20.06
N ARG A 58 -1.88 -13.13 18.99
CA ARG A 58 -1.71 -12.49 17.69
C ARG A 58 -2.89 -11.60 17.37
N ASP A 59 -2.59 -10.43 16.82
CA ASP A 59 -3.55 -9.52 16.22
C ASP A 59 -3.59 -9.77 14.71
N GLU A 60 -4.78 -9.85 14.16
CA GLU A 60 -5.04 -10.07 12.74
C GLU A 60 -6.03 -9.02 12.23
N LEU A 61 -5.73 -8.49 11.05
CA LEU A 61 -6.62 -7.61 10.31
C LEU A 61 -7.05 -8.34 9.03
N TRP A 62 -8.35 -8.40 8.85
CA TRP A 62 -9.03 -9.03 7.75
C TRP A 62 -9.75 -7.96 6.95
N SER A 63 -9.78 -8.10 5.63
CA SER A 63 -10.46 -7.18 4.72
C SER A 63 -11.52 -7.95 3.95
N ALA A 64 -12.65 -7.28 3.71
CA ALA A 64 -13.65 -7.67 2.73
C ALA A 64 -13.95 -6.46 1.83
N ALA A 65 -13.62 -6.57 0.55
CA ALA A 65 -14.01 -5.60 -0.48
C ALA A 65 -15.46 -5.88 -0.88
N LEU A 66 -16.35 -4.94 -0.59
CA LEU A 66 -17.79 -5.14 -0.66
C LEU A 66 -18.38 -4.56 -1.95
N ASN A 67 -19.55 -5.08 -2.33
CA ASN A 67 -20.38 -4.45 -3.35
C ASN A 67 -20.96 -3.12 -2.81
N HIS A 68 -21.27 -2.20 -3.72
CA HIS A 68 -21.87 -0.89 -3.41
C HIS A 68 -23.19 -0.97 -2.62
N ASP A 69 -23.95 -2.05 -2.77
CA ASP A 69 -25.23 -2.28 -2.08
C ASP A 69 -25.08 -3.03 -0.75
N ALA A 70 -23.87 -3.46 -0.38
CA ALA A 70 -23.60 -4.21 0.84
C ALA A 70 -23.77 -3.38 2.13
N PRO A 71 -23.35 -2.10 2.21
CA PRO A 71 -23.43 -1.33 3.45
C PRO A 71 -24.85 -1.29 4.05
N GLY A 72 -24.95 -1.42 5.38
CA GLY A 72 -26.21 -1.46 6.11
C GLY A 72 -26.92 -2.83 6.14
N LYS A 73 -26.46 -3.81 5.36
CA LYS A 73 -26.97 -5.19 5.42
C LYS A 73 -26.32 -5.99 6.56
N PRO A 74 -26.90 -7.12 6.99
CA PRO A 74 -26.27 -8.00 7.97
C PRO A 74 -24.88 -8.49 7.51
N ARG A 75 -23.96 -8.71 8.47
CA ARG A 75 -22.59 -9.19 8.21
C ARG A 75 -22.54 -10.37 7.23
N GLU A 76 -23.39 -11.37 7.44
CA GLU A 76 -23.43 -12.58 6.60
C GLU A 76 -23.72 -12.25 5.14
N GLU A 77 -24.67 -11.34 4.89
CA GLU A 77 -25.02 -10.91 3.53
C GLU A 77 -23.88 -10.10 2.90
N GLN A 78 -23.29 -9.16 3.65
CA GLN A 78 -22.14 -8.37 3.19
C GLN A 78 -20.99 -9.29 2.74
N LEU A 79 -20.61 -10.25 3.59
CA LEU A 79 -19.49 -11.16 3.33
C LEU A 79 -19.79 -12.19 2.25
N ALA A 80 -21.05 -12.63 2.10
CA ALA A 80 -21.44 -13.56 1.05
C ALA A 80 -21.28 -12.96 -0.35
N THR A 81 -21.41 -11.63 -0.47
CA THR A 81 -21.34 -10.92 -1.75
C THR A 81 -20.02 -10.17 -1.98
N ALA A 82 -19.05 -10.27 -1.07
CA ALA A 82 -17.78 -9.57 -1.18
C ALA A 82 -17.00 -10.02 -2.44
N TYR A 83 -16.46 -9.07 -3.20
CA TYR A 83 -15.59 -9.35 -4.36
C TYR A 83 -14.35 -10.15 -3.97
N GLN A 84 -13.79 -9.81 -2.81
CA GLN A 84 -12.63 -10.46 -2.24
C GLN A 84 -12.64 -10.30 -0.73
N GLN A 85 -12.19 -11.33 -0.02
CA GLN A 85 -11.96 -11.25 1.42
C GLN A 85 -10.75 -12.08 1.83
N GLY A 86 -10.15 -11.72 2.96
CA GLY A 86 -9.02 -12.45 3.51
C GLY A 86 -8.21 -11.68 4.56
N ARG A 87 -7.21 -12.36 5.12
CA ARG A 87 -6.30 -11.77 6.12
C ARG A 87 -5.23 -10.95 5.42
N VAL A 88 -5.21 -9.65 5.70
CA VAL A 88 -4.32 -8.68 5.02
C VAL A 88 -3.13 -8.25 5.86
N ALA A 89 -3.22 -8.36 7.18
CA ALA A 89 -2.12 -8.06 8.09
C ALA A 89 -2.21 -8.89 9.37
N TYR A 90 -1.07 -9.21 9.98
CA TYR A 90 -1.02 -9.78 11.33
C TYR A 90 0.31 -9.52 12.02
N ALA A 91 0.30 -9.48 13.36
CA ALA A 91 1.47 -9.29 14.21
C ALA A 91 1.19 -9.81 15.63
N GLY A 92 2.21 -9.95 16.47
CA GLY A 92 2.05 -10.20 17.90
C GLY A 92 1.21 -9.13 18.57
N SER A 93 0.32 -9.53 19.48
CA SER A 93 -0.63 -8.62 20.09
C SER A 93 0.05 -7.50 20.88
N GLN A 94 -0.45 -6.27 20.70
CA GLN A 94 0.03 -5.10 21.43
C GLN A 94 -1.13 -4.37 22.10
N GLY A 95 -0.98 -4.08 23.40
CA GLY A 95 -1.92 -3.25 24.15
C GLY A 95 -3.38 -3.69 24.06
N ALA A 96 -4.29 -2.71 23.98
CA ALA A 96 -5.72 -2.93 23.78
C ALA A 96 -6.03 -3.37 22.33
N ARG A 97 -7.23 -3.94 22.11
CA ARG A 97 -7.68 -4.39 20.78
C ARG A 97 -7.71 -3.23 19.77
N ALA A 98 -8.23 -2.07 20.17
CA ALA A 98 -8.22 -0.86 19.36
C ALA A 98 -6.79 -0.47 18.93
N THR A 99 -5.83 -0.49 19.85
CA THR A 99 -4.41 -0.22 19.54
C THR A 99 -3.85 -1.21 18.51
N GLY A 100 -4.14 -2.51 18.67
CA GLY A 100 -3.76 -3.52 17.68
C GLY A 100 -4.36 -3.27 16.30
N ALA A 101 -5.65 -2.93 16.25
CA ALA A 101 -6.35 -2.60 15.02
C ALA A 101 -5.76 -1.36 14.33
N GLU A 102 -5.46 -0.30 15.08
CA GLU A 102 -4.81 0.92 14.58
C GLU A 102 -3.45 0.66 13.96
N ILE A 103 -2.61 -0.15 14.63
CA ILE A 103 -1.27 -0.52 14.14
C ILE A 103 -1.39 -1.25 12.80
N LEU A 104 -2.25 -2.26 12.72
CA LEU A 104 -2.44 -3.06 11.52
C LEU A 104 -3.10 -2.23 10.40
N PHE A 105 -4.04 -1.35 10.73
CA PHE A 105 -4.68 -0.45 9.77
C PHE A 105 -3.67 0.53 9.17
N ARG A 106 -2.85 1.20 10.00
CA ARG A 106 -1.77 2.07 9.51
C ARG A 106 -0.84 1.32 8.57
N ALA A 107 -0.43 0.11 8.95
CA ALA A 107 0.46 -0.71 8.14
C ALA A 107 -0.17 -1.12 6.79
N LEU A 108 -1.44 -1.53 6.80
CA LEU A 108 -2.20 -1.86 5.59
C LEU A 108 -2.29 -0.65 4.65
N THR A 109 -2.72 0.50 5.18
CA THR A 109 -2.89 1.74 4.41
C THR A 109 -1.57 2.21 3.81
N ALA A 110 -0.49 2.22 4.59
CA ALA A 110 0.84 2.56 4.10
C ALA A 110 1.32 1.62 2.99
N ALA A 111 1.08 0.32 3.13
CA ALA A 111 1.50 -0.69 2.14
C ALA A 111 0.68 -0.65 0.84
N ARG A 112 -0.55 -0.14 0.89
CA ARG A 112 -1.43 0.04 -0.26
C ARG A 112 -1.22 1.37 -1.00
N HIS A 113 -0.49 2.31 -0.42
CA HIS A 113 -0.21 3.63 -1.03
C HIS A 113 0.23 3.52 -2.49
N GLY A 114 -0.42 4.31 -3.36
CA GLY A 114 -0.18 4.34 -4.81
C GLY A 114 -1.01 3.34 -5.62
N HIS A 115 -1.85 2.54 -4.95
CA HIS A 115 -2.76 1.58 -5.57
C HIS A 115 -4.16 1.65 -4.99
N VAL A 116 -4.28 1.71 -3.65
CA VAL A 116 -5.54 1.82 -2.93
C VAL A 116 -5.37 2.84 -1.82
N TRP A 117 -6.34 3.73 -1.65
CA TRP A 117 -6.32 4.77 -0.60
C TRP A 117 -7.70 4.88 0.07
N PRO A 118 -7.77 5.06 1.40
CA PRO A 118 -9.02 5.43 2.07
C PRO A 118 -9.55 6.76 1.52
N GLU A 119 -10.80 6.75 1.06
CA GLU A 119 -11.49 7.94 0.53
C GLU A 119 -12.38 8.56 1.62
N ASP A 120 -13.17 7.74 2.32
CA ASP A 120 -14.12 8.20 3.33
C ASP A 120 -14.26 7.18 4.48
N PHE A 121 -14.63 7.65 5.66
CA PHE A 121 -14.98 6.81 6.80
C PHE A 121 -16.49 6.56 6.84
N ARG A 122 -16.91 5.33 7.15
CA ARG A 122 -18.33 5.00 7.31
C ARG A 122 -18.70 4.76 8.77
N GLU A 123 -18.12 3.73 9.39
CA GLU A 123 -18.40 3.37 10.78
C GLU A 123 -17.28 2.51 11.35
N GLY A 124 -17.21 2.34 12.67
CA GLY A 124 -16.19 1.47 13.25
C GLY A 124 -16.11 1.55 14.77
N PRO A 125 -16.21 0.43 15.49
CA PRO A 125 -16.14 0.44 16.95
C PRO A 125 -14.69 0.40 17.48
N LEU A 126 -13.72 -0.09 16.70
CA LEU A 126 -12.31 -0.12 17.11
C LEU A 126 -11.49 1.01 16.50
N ILE A 127 -11.74 1.31 15.22
CA ILE A 127 -11.14 2.43 14.52
C ILE A 127 -12.27 3.44 14.33
N THR A 128 -12.29 4.46 15.18
CA THR A 128 -13.28 5.54 15.11
C THR A 128 -12.95 6.48 13.95
N GLU A 129 -13.89 7.33 13.56
CA GLU A 129 -13.68 8.38 12.55
C GLU A 129 -12.47 9.26 12.89
N LEU A 130 -12.37 9.69 14.15
CA LEU A 130 -11.25 10.51 14.63
C LEU A 130 -9.91 9.77 14.46
N THR A 131 -9.86 8.49 14.83
CA THR A 131 -8.66 7.68 14.71
C THR A 131 -8.31 7.41 13.24
N HIS A 132 -9.30 7.14 12.40
CA HIS A 132 -9.13 6.93 10.96
C HIS A 132 -8.52 8.18 10.30
N HIS A 133 -9.17 9.33 10.44
CA HIS A 133 -8.69 10.59 9.87
C HIS A 133 -7.30 10.98 10.39
N ARG A 134 -7.03 10.75 11.69
CA ARG A 134 -5.70 10.97 12.25
C ARG A 134 -4.65 10.10 11.57
N ILE A 135 -4.87 8.79 11.45
CA ILE A 135 -3.90 7.86 10.85
C ILE A 135 -3.67 8.19 9.38
N VAL A 136 -4.74 8.44 8.62
CA VAL A 136 -4.66 8.80 7.20
C VAL A 136 -3.91 10.12 7.04
N GLY A 137 -4.28 11.17 7.76
CA GLY A 137 -3.59 12.47 7.69
C GLY A 137 -2.13 12.42 8.12
N GLU A 138 -1.77 11.61 9.11
CA GLU A 138 -0.37 11.35 9.48
C GLU A 138 0.42 10.68 8.34
N LEU A 139 -0.20 9.74 7.61
CA LEU A 139 0.41 9.09 6.45
C LEU A 139 0.55 10.05 5.27
N GLU A 140 -0.45 10.90 5.00
CA GLU A 140 -0.36 11.92 3.95
C GLU A 140 0.78 12.90 4.22
N ALA A 141 0.88 13.38 5.45
CA ALA A 141 1.97 14.25 5.86
C ALA A 141 3.33 13.55 5.77
N GLU A 142 3.41 12.25 6.07
CA GLU A 142 4.64 11.45 5.89
C GLU A 142 5.00 11.27 4.41
N ILE A 143 4.02 10.98 3.56
CA ILE A 143 4.19 10.86 2.11
C ILE A 143 4.72 12.17 1.53
N GLU A 144 4.12 13.30 1.91
CA GLU A 144 4.52 14.61 1.42
C GLU A 144 5.93 14.98 1.88
N ARG A 145 6.27 14.76 3.17
CA ARG A 145 7.64 14.94 3.65
C ARG A 145 8.64 14.08 2.87
N ASN A 146 8.31 12.81 2.62
CA ASN A 146 9.17 11.92 1.84
C ASN A 146 9.36 12.41 0.40
N ARG A 147 8.32 12.98 -0.23
CA ARG A 147 8.43 13.56 -1.58
C ARG A 147 9.35 14.77 -1.57
N GLN A 148 9.19 15.68 -0.61
CA GLN A 148 10.04 16.87 -0.47
C GLN A 148 11.49 16.51 -0.20
N GLU A 149 11.75 15.56 0.71
CA GLU A 149 13.11 15.09 0.99
C GLU A 149 13.72 14.34 -0.20
N ALA A 150 12.92 13.62 -0.98
CA ALA A 150 13.39 12.97 -2.19
C ALA A 150 13.92 13.97 -3.21
N GLU A 151 13.26 15.12 -3.38
CA GLU A 151 13.70 16.16 -4.32
C GLU A 151 15.11 16.70 -4.01
N VAL A 152 15.57 16.62 -2.75
CA VAL A 152 16.97 16.94 -2.39
C VAL A 152 17.96 15.99 -3.10
N GLN A 153 17.53 14.75 -3.37
CA GLN A 153 18.32 13.73 -4.07
C GLN A 153 18.03 13.70 -5.58
N SER A 154 17.30 14.68 -6.11
CA SER A 154 16.91 14.74 -7.53
C SER A 154 18.09 14.67 -8.50
N GLN A 155 19.31 15.01 -8.07
CA GLN A 155 20.55 14.97 -8.86
C GLN A 155 21.31 13.64 -8.81
N ALA A 156 20.76 12.59 -8.20
CA ALA A 156 21.38 11.26 -8.22
C ALA A 156 21.64 10.79 -9.67
N PRO A 157 22.80 10.17 -9.98
CA PRO A 157 23.17 9.77 -11.34
C PRO A 157 22.08 9.00 -12.08
N ILE A 158 21.42 8.05 -11.43
CA ILE A 158 20.35 7.27 -12.06
C ILE A 158 19.11 8.09 -12.42
N LEU A 159 18.79 9.12 -11.63
CA LEU A 159 17.65 10.01 -11.90
C LEU A 159 17.96 10.97 -13.05
N VAL A 160 19.18 11.51 -13.09
CA VAL A 160 19.64 12.35 -14.22
C VAL A 160 19.58 11.55 -15.52
N LEU A 161 20.08 10.30 -15.50
CA LEU A 161 19.97 9.38 -16.63
C LEU A 161 18.51 9.10 -17.01
N ALA A 162 17.65 8.78 -16.03
CA ALA A 162 16.24 8.49 -16.30
C ALA A 162 15.53 9.68 -16.96
N ARG A 163 15.81 10.92 -16.54
CA ARG A 163 15.31 12.14 -17.21
C ARG A 163 15.84 12.27 -18.63
N ARG A 164 17.14 12.07 -18.85
CA ARG A 164 17.76 12.11 -20.20
C ARG A 164 17.14 11.08 -21.14
N LEU A 165 16.82 9.90 -20.62
CA LEU A 165 16.13 8.83 -21.35
C LEU A 165 14.62 9.08 -21.51
N GLY A 166 14.07 10.19 -21.00
CA GLY A 166 12.65 10.52 -21.09
C GLY A 166 11.75 9.58 -20.28
N LEU A 167 12.24 9.03 -19.17
CA LEU A 167 11.50 8.10 -18.31
C LEU A 167 10.72 8.81 -17.18
N ARG A 168 10.70 10.15 -17.17
CA ARG A 168 9.88 10.97 -16.26
C ARG A 168 9.88 10.49 -14.79
N PRO A 169 11.05 10.47 -14.12
CA PRO A 169 11.10 10.06 -12.73
C PRO A 169 10.35 11.04 -11.81
N GLU A 170 9.56 10.50 -10.88
CA GLU A 170 8.80 11.23 -9.85
C GLU A 170 9.00 10.61 -8.45
N PRO A 171 9.01 11.39 -7.36
CA PRO A 171 9.12 10.84 -6.01
C PRO A 171 7.96 9.91 -5.67
N ALA A 172 8.26 8.72 -5.17
CA ALA A 172 7.23 7.73 -4.82
C ALA A 172 6.51 8.04 -3.49
N GLY A 173 7.07 8.91 -2.64
CA GLY A 173 6.52 9.27 -1.33
C GLY A 173 6.58 8.17 -0.26
N ARG A 174 7.06 6.97 -0.58
CA ARG A 174 7.24 5.87 0.39
C ARG A 174 8.54 5.99 1.20
N SER A 175 9.55 6.63 0.63
CA SER A 175 10.79 6.99 1.32
C SER A 175 11.48 8.14 0.59
N PRO A 176 12.40 8.86 1.26
CA PRO A 176 13.18 9.95 0.64
C PRO A 176 14.12 9.51 -0.50
N SER A 177 14.23 8.22 -0.76
CA SER A 177 15.11 7.71 -1.82
C SER A 177 14.39 6.90 -2.89
N THR A 178 13.07 6.72 -2.77
CA THR A 178 12.31 5.88 -3.69
C THR A 178 11.58 6.76 -4.71
N TRP A 179 11.75 6.42 -5.98
CA TRP A 179 11.19 7.11 -7.13
C TRP A 179 10.45 6.12 -8.02
N TYR A 180 9.41 6.58 -8.69
CA TYR A 180 8.85 5.90 -9.85
C TYR A 180 9.43 6.51 -11.12
N ALA A 181 9.51 5.72 -12.18
CA ALA A 181 9.78 6.19 -13.54
C ALA A 181 9.08 5.28 -14.54
N ASP A 182 8.86 5.76 -15.76
CA ASP A 182 8.31 4.95 -16.85
C ASP A 182 9.27 3.83 -17.22
N CYS A 183 8.74 2.62 -17.42
CA CYS A 183 9.57 1.54 -17.93
C CYS A 183 9.82 1.77 -19.43
N PRO A 184 11.07 1.69 -19.91
CA PRO A 184 11.37 1.96 -21.32
C PRO A 184 10.53 1.10 -22.27
N GLY A 185 9.80 1.76 -23.18
CA GLY A 185 8.99 1.11 -24.23
C GLY A 185 7.79 0.32 -23.73
N LYS A 186 7.35 0.50 -22.47
CA LYS A 186 6.21 -0.22 -21.87
C LYS A 186 5.29 0.74 -21.12
N SER A 187 4.04 0.32 -20.87
CA SER A 187 3.02 1.14 -20.20
C SER A 187 3.07 1.09 -18.66
N HIS A 188 3.87 0.20 -18.08
CA HIS A 188 4.01 0.09 -16.63
C HIS A 188 5.20 0.88 -16.11
N ARG A 189 5.19 1.19 -14.81
CA ARG A 189 6.28 1.88 -14.12
C ARG A 189 7.38 0.92 -13.67
N LEU A 190 8.57 1.46 -13.41
CA LEU A 190 9.65 0.84 -12.66
C LEU A 190 9.95 1.66 -11.40
N MET A 191 10.61 1.06 -10.43
CA MET A 191 11.09 1.75 -9.22
C MET A 191 12.57 2.09 -9.37
N VAL A 192 12.96 3.26 -8.90
CA VAL A 192 14.35 3.74 -8.85
C VAL A 192 14.69 4.12 -7.41
N SER A 193 15.89 3.76 -6.97
CA SER A 193 16.46 4.17 -5.71
C SER A 193 17.58 5.17 -5.96
N SER A 194 17.39 6.42 -5.54
CA SER A 194 18.43 7.47 -5.63
C SER A 194 19.57 7.24 -4.64
N ARG A 195 19.32 6.50 -3.56
CA ARG A 195 20.34 6.18 -2.54
C ARG A 195 21.33 5.12 -3.01
N SER A 196 20.87 4.15 -3.78
CA SER A 196 21.70 3.01 -4.22
C SER A 196 22.00 3.03 -5.72
N ASP A 197 21.57 4.08 -6.43
CA ASP A 197 21.68 4.22 -7.88
C ASP A 197 21.24 2.96 -8.65
N GLN A 198 20.11 2.39 -8.23
CA GLN A 198 19.57 1.15 -8.80
C GLN A 198 18.11 1.28 -9.18
N PHE A 199 17.71 0.52 -10.20
CA PHE A 199 16.31 0.36 -10.60
C PHE A 199 15.86 -1.09 -10.50
N GLY A 200 14.54 -1.28 -10.41
CA GLY A 200 13.89 -2.57 -10.51
C GLY A 200 12.50 -2.46 -11.12
N CYS A 201 12.15 -3.40 -11.99
CA CYS A 201 10.82 -3.52 -12.57
C CYS A 201 10.25 -4.91 -12.26
N GLY A 202 9.22 -4.96 -11.42
CA GLY A 202 8.55 -6.22 -11.06
C GLY A 202 7.86 -6.92 -12.23
N TYR A 203 7.28 -6.15 -13.16
CA TYR A 203 6.60 -6.70 -14.34
C TYR A 203 7.58 -7.36 -15.32
N CYS A 204 8.67 -6.67 -15.64
CA CYS A 204 9.70 -7.19 -16.55
C CYS A 204 10.69 -8.14 -15.87
N ARG A 205 10.69 -8.21 -14.54
CA ARG A 205 11.67 -8.96 -13.72
C ARG A 205 13.13 -8.58 -14.01
N VAL A 206 13.37 -7.29 -14.32
CA VAL A 206 14.71 -6.73 -14.56
C VAL A 206 15.09 -5.77 -13.45
N LYS A 207 16.38 -5.69 -13.15
CA LYS A 207 16.97 -4.76 -12.18
C LYS A 207 18.42 -4.48 -12.56
N GLY A 208 18.97 -3.37 -12.10
CA GLY A 208 20.37 -3.01 -12.36
C GLY A 208 20.69 -1.59 -11.92
N GLY A 209 21.88 -1.12 -12.26
CA GLY A 209 22.31 0.26 -12.06
C GLY A 209 22.05 1.12 -13.29
N THR A 210 22.82 2.20 -13.41
CA THR A 210 22.72 3.17 -14.51
C THR A 210 23.02 2.55 -15.87
N ALA A 211 24.09 1.77 -15.99
CA ALA A 211 24.48 1.13 -17.25
C ALA A 211 23.41 0.16 -17.77
N GLU A 212 22.84 -0.66 -16.89
CA GLU A 212 21.77 -1.58 -17.26
C GLU A 212 20.48 -0.85 -17.63
N LEU A 213 20.18 0.28 -16.99
CA LEU A 213 19.01 1.10 -17.34
C LEU A 213 19.16 1.71 -18.73
N GLU A 214 20.33 2.24 -19.05
CA GLU A 214 20.66 2.80 -20.36
C GLU A 214 20.59 1.74 -21.45
N ALA A 215 21.23 0.58 -21.24
CA ALA A 215 21.17 -0.54 -22.18
C ALA A 215 19.73 -1.01 -22.41
N LEU A 216 18.94 -1.15 -21.34
CA LEU A 216 17.53 -1.53 -21.43
C LEU A 216 16.71 -0.51 -22.23
N ALA A 217 16.96 0.78 -22.02
CA ALA A 217 16.26 1.83 -22.74
C ALA A 217 16.63 1.87 -24.22
N HIS A 218 17.90 1.71 -24.57
CA HIS A 218 18.33 1.61 -25.96
C HIS A 218 17.76 0.39 -26.67
N GLN A 219 17.80 -0.78 -26.03
CA GLN A 219 17.20 -2.00 -26.59
C GLN A 219 15.72 -1.80 -26.91
N ARG A 220 14.95 -1.19 -26.00
CA ARG A 220 13.49 -1.13 -26.12
C ARG A 220 12.96 0.07 -26.89
N LYS A 221 13.73 1.16 -26.97
CA LYS A 221 13.36 2.37 -27.72
C LYS A 221 14.01 2.41 -29.10
N GLY A 222 15.12 1.71 -29.31
CA GLY A 222 15.81 1.60 -30.59
C GLY A 222 15.03 0.78 -31.63
N ASP A 223 14.23 -0.20 -31.19
CA ASP A 223 13.41 -1.05 -32.06
C ASP A 223 12.13 -0.37 -32.60
N CYS A 224 12.00 0.96 -32.45
CA CYS A 224 10.90 1.77 -33.00
C CYS A 224 11.36 2.83 -34.02
N SER A 225 12.55 2.67 -34.63
CA SER A 225 13.01 3.52 -35.74
C SER A 225 12.68 2.91 -37.09
#